data_AF-A0A9D6K289-F1
#
_entry.id   AF-A0A9D6K289-F1
#
_cell.length_a   1.000
_cell.length_b   1.000
_cell.length_c   1.000
_cell.angle_alpha   90.00
_cell.angle_beta   90.00
_cell.angle_gamma   90.00
#
_symmetry.space_group_name_H-M   'P 1'
#
loop_
_entity.id
_entity.type
_entity.pdbx_description
1 polymer ?
#
loop_
_entity_poly.entity_id
_entity_poly.type
_entity_poly.pdbx_seq_one_letter_code
_entity_poly.pdbx_strand_id
1 'polypeptide(L)'
;MFEVILLIIFAVMPAIVLHELAHGVTALALGDPTAKSLGRLTLNPVRHLDLWGSIIIPGGLFLMHFFGLTRSLLLFGWAKPVPVDASRLRNPRQGMMLVAAAGPLTNILLAWALIQIHAWPPLSGFSHIIGWGILFNLMLAVFNMIPIPPLDGSRVVA
;
A
#
# COMPACT_ATOMS: atom_id res chain seq x y z
N MET A 1 0.46 -5.85 -23.16
CA MET A 1 1.45 -5.42 -22.14
C MET A 1 1.06 -4.10 -21.49
N PHE A 2 0.86 -3.02 -22.25
CA PHE A 2 0.45 -1.72 -21.71
C PHE A 2 -0.89 -1.76 -20.93
N GLU A 3 -1.91 -2.42 -21.47
CA GLU A 3 -3.21 -2.60 -20.80
C GLU A 3 -3.07 -3.29 -19.43
N VAL A 4 -2.24 -4.33 -19.34
CA VAL A 4 -1.98 -5.06 -18.09
C VAL A 4 -1.35 -4.16 -17.03
N ILE A 5 -0.41 -3.29 -17.45
CA ILE A 5 0.23 -2.32 -16.54
C ILE A 5 -0.82 -1.33 -16.01
N LEU A 6 -1.69 -0.81 -16.87
CA LEU A 6 -2.77 0.10 -16.44
C LEU A 6 -3.74 -0.58 -15.47
N LEU A 7 -4.11 -1.82 -15.74
CA LEU A 7 -4.97 -2.61 -14.85
C LEU A 7 -4.32 -2.80 -13.47
N ILE A 8 -3.03 -3.13 -13.43
CA ILE A 8 -2.26 -3.29 -12.18
C ILE A 8 -2.20 -1.96 -11.43
N ILE A 9 -1.86 -0.85 -12.09
CA ILE A 9 -1.81 0.48 -11.46
C ILE A 9 -3.18 0.81 -10.86
N PHE A 10 -4.26 0.62 -11.61
CA PHE A 10 -5.60 0.92 -11.13
C PHE A 10 -6.03 0.06 -9.93
N ALA A 11 -5.57 -1.19 -9.87
CA ALA A 11 -5.82 -2.09 -8.75
C ALA A 11 -4.96 -1.80 -7.51
N VAL A 12 -3.66 -1.53 -7.71
CA VAL A 12 -2.66 -1.34 -6.64
C VAL A 12 -2.77 0.03 -5.99
N MET A 13 -3.00 1.08 -6.77
CA MET A 13 -2.95 2.45 -6.26
C MET A 13 -3.94 2.70 -5.11
N PRO A 14 -5.22 2.30 -5.21
CA PRO A 14 -6.14 2.43 -4.07
C PRO A 14 -5.69 1.63 -2.85
N ALA A 15 -5.12 0.44 -3.05
CA ALA A 15 -4.65 -0.42 -1.97
C ALA A 15 -3.53 0.24 -1.16
N ILE A 16 -2.55 0.85 -1.84
CA ILE A 16 -1.45 1.60 -1.19
C ILE A 16 -1.96 2.87 -0.53
N VAL A 17 -2.75 3.68 -1.23
CA VAL A 17 -3.22 4.98 -0.72
C VAL A 17 -4.06 4.80 0.54
N LEU A 18 -4.97 3.83 0.55
CA LEU A 18 -5.84 3.58 1.70
C LEU A 18 -5.07 2.94 2.87
N HIS A 19 -4.08 2.09 2.59
CA HIS A 19 -3.16 1.54 3.60
C HIS A 19 -2.40 2.67 4.32
N GLU A 20 -1.75 3.55 3.56
CA GLU A 20 -1.00 4.70 4.10
C GLU A 20 -1.89 5.71 4.82
N LEU A 21 -3.09 5.96 4.27
CA LEU A 21 -4.08 6.80 4.93
C LEU A 21 -4.52 6.21 6.27
N ALA A 22 -4.69 4.89 6.36
CA ALA A 22 -5.08 4.21 7.59
C ALA A 22 -4.02 4.37 8.69
N HIS A 23 -2.72 4.26 8.36
CA HIS A 23 -1.65 4.58 9.31
C HIS A 23 -1.79 6.01 9.85
N GLY A 24 -1.91 6.99 8.95
CA GLY A 24 -1.97 8.39 9.33
C GLY A 24 -3.22 8.76 10.13
N VAL A 25 -4.39 8.22 9.76
CA VAL A 25 -5.65 8.45 10.49
C VAL A 25 -5.58 7.82 11.88
N THR A 26 -5.02 6.61 11.99
CA THR A 26 -4.84 5.94 13.28
C THR A 26 -3.85 6.69 14.17
N ALA A 27 -2.73 7.17 13.60
CA ALA A 27 -1.76 7.99 14.33
C ALA A 27 -2.40 9.27 14.86
N LEU A 28 -3.19 9.97 14.03
CA LEU A 28 -3.93 11.16 14.42
C LEU A 28 -4.92 10.88 15.55
N ALA A 29 -5.70 9.78 15.45
CA ALA A 29 -6.65 9.39 16.47
C ALA A 29 -5.97 9.06 17.81
N LEU A 30 -4.74 8.57 17.77
CA LEU A 30 -3.92 8.23 18.94
C LEU A 30 -3.07 9.39 19.47
N GLY A 31 -3.15 10.57 18.85
CA GLY A 31 -2.57 11.82 19.33
C GLY A 31 -1.43 12.40 18.50
N ASP A 32 -1.01 11.75 17.41
CA ASP A 32 0.06 12.25 16.54
C ASP A 32 -0.49 13.03 15.31
N PRO A 33 -0.43 14.38 15.31
CA PRO A 33 -0.90 15.17 14.17
C PRO A 33 0.11 15.26 13.01
N THR A 34 1.27 14.59 13.06
CA THR A 34 2.38 14.80 12.12
C THR A 34 1.96 14.61 10.67
N ALA A 35 1.36 13.47 10.33
CA ALA A 35 0.84 13.20 8.99
C ALA A 35 -0.18 14.26 8.52
N LYS A 36 -1.06 14.72 9.42
CA LYS A 36 -2.04 15.77 9.13
C LYS A 36 -1.37 17.11 8.84
N SER A 37 -0.44 17.54 9.70
CA SER A 37 0.28 18.81 9.55
C SER A 37 1.11 18.90 8.27
N LEU A 38 1.61 17.75 7.79
CA LEU A 38 2.38 17.64 6.54
C LEU A 38 1.48 17.44 5.30
N GLY A 39 0.15 17.47 5.46
CA GLY A 39 -0.79 17.25 4.37
C GLY A 39 -0.72 15.85 3.76
N ARG A 40 -0.29 14.84 4.54
CA ARG A 40 -0.13 13.44 4.11
C ARG A 40 -1.40 12.61 4.27
N LEU A 41 -2.41 13.11 4.98
CA LEU A 41 -3.76 12.51 5.04
C LEU A 41 -4.56 12.86 3.78
N THR A 42 -4.29 12.17 2.69
CA THR A 42 -4.85 12.49 1.37
C THR A 42 -5.07 11.24 0.54
N LEU A 43 -6.15 11.25 -0.25
CA LEU A 43 -6.41 10.24 -1.27
C LEU A 43 -5.64 10.52 -2.57
N ASN A 44 -4.89 11.61 -2.65
CA ASN A 44 -4.08 11.93 -3.83
C ASN A 44 -2.90 10.94 -3.94
N PRO A 45 -2.90 10.04 -4.94
CA PRO A 45 -1.86 9.03 -5.09
C PRO A 45 -0.46 9.61 -5.22
N VAL A 46 -0.33 10.77 -5.87
CA VAL A 46 0.97 11.42 -6.15
C VAL A 46 1.72 11.75 -4.88
N ARG A 47 0.98 12.06 -3.79
CA ARG A 47 1.58 12.39 -2.50
C ARG A 47 2.26 11.19 -1.84
N HIS A 48 1.87 9.98 -2.21
CA HIS A 48 2.38 8.70 -1.69
C HIS A 48 3.43 8.06 -2.59
N LEU A 49 3.79 8.68 -3.72
CA LEU A 49 4.86 8.20 -4.58
C LEU A 49 6.22 8.60 -4.02
N ASP A 50 7.16 7.66 -4.07
CA ASP A 50 8.58 7.92 -3.89
C ASP A 50 9.27 8.00 -5.25
N LEU A 51 10.11 9.01 -5.48
CA LEU A 51 10.75 9.19 -6.79
C LEU A 51 11.63 7.98 -7.15
N TRP A 52 12.37 7.44 -6.18
CA TRP A 52 13.25 6.31 -6.41
C TRP A 52 12.48 5.01 -6.47
N GLY A 53 11.67 4.76 -5.44
CA GLY A 53 10.92 3.52 -5.26
C GLY A 53 9.77 3.34 -6.25
N SER A 54 9.09 4.43 -6.65
CA SER A 54 7.89 4.33 -7.50
C SER A 54 8.14 4.68 -8.97
N ILE A 55 9.24 5.39 -9.31
CA ILE A 55 9.50 5.83 -10.69
C ILE A 55 10.85 5.31 -11.21
N ILE A 56 11.96 5.67 -10.57
CA ILE A 56 13.30 5.40 -11.12
C ILE A 56 13.59 3.91 -11.17
N ILE A 57 13.35 3.17 -10.07
CA ILE A 57 13.66 1.74 -10.02
C ILE A 57 12.73 0.94 -10.95
N PRO A 58 11.39 1.06 -10.87
CA PRO A 58 10.51 0.37 -11.82
C PRO A 58 10.80 0.73 -13.28
N GLY A 59 11.06 2.01 -13.57
CA GLY A 59 11.38 2.49 -14.92
C GLY A 59 12.70 1.94 -15.45
N GLY A 60 13.74 1.89 -14.62
CA GLY A 60 15.02 1.27 -14.95
C GLY A 60 14.89 -0.22 -15.23
N LEU A 61 14.16 -0.96 -14.39
CA LEU A 61 13.90 -2.38 -14.59
C LEU A 61 13.11 -2.64 -15.87
N PHE A 62 12.12 -1.79 -16.17
CA PHE A 62 11.40 -1.84 -17.43
C PHE A 62 12.31 -1.61 -18.65
N LEU A 63 13.18 -0.60 -18.60
CA LEU A 63 14.15 -0.33 -19.67
C LEU A 63 15.12 -1.50 -19.87
N MET A 64 15.64 -2.07 -18.78
CA MET A 64 16.52 -3.25 -18.84
C MET A 64 15.81 -4.44 -19.51
N HIS A 65 14.54 -4.66 -19.20
CA HIS A 65 13.74 -5.70 -19.86
C HIS A 65 13.50 -5.38 -21.34
N PHE A 66 13.12 -4.13 -21.67
CA PHE A 66 12.86 -3.68 -23.03
C PHE A 66 14.08 -3.85 -23.95
N PHE A 67 15.28 -3.56 -23.44
CA PHE A 67 16.54 -3.76 -24.17
C PHE A 67 17.07 -5.20 -24.12
N GLY A 68 16.30 -6.16 -23.58
CA GLY A 68 16.66 -7.58 -23.56
C GLY A 68 17.77 -7.94 -22.56
N LEU A 69 18.13 -7.05 -21.63
CA LEU A 69 19.13 -7.29 -20.59
C LEU A 69 18.61 -8.23 -19.49
N THR A 70 17.28 -8.39 -19.37
CA THR A 70 16.64 -9.32 -18.43
C THR A 70 15.57 -10.15 -19.12
N ARG A 71 15.50 -11.45 -18.79
CA ARG A 71 14.53 -12.40 -19.38
C ARG A 71 13.12 -12.27 -18.80
N SER A 72 12.99 -11.71 -17.60
CA SER A 72 11.72 -11.57 -16.88
C SER A 72 11.53 -10.14 -16.41
N LEU A 73 10.33 -9.60 -16.61
CA LEU A 73 9.93 -8.30 -16.08
C LEU A 73 9.57 -8.44 -14.60
N LEU A 74 10.56 -8.31 -13.72
CA LEU A 74 10.35 -8.17 -12.28
C LEU A 74 10.36 -6.69 -11.95
N LEU A 75 9.17 -6.11 -11.73
CA LEU A 75 9.04 -4.73 -11.26
C LEU A 75 9.06 -4.73 -9.74
N PHE A 76 10.06 -4.06 -9.17
CA PHE A 76 10.16 -3.82 -7.73
C PHE A 76 10.04 -2.33 -7.46
N GLY A 77 9.34 -1.97 -6.39
CA GLY A 77 9.15 -0.59 -5.98
C GLY A 77 8.46 -0.48 -4.64
N TRP A 78 8.52 0.72 -4.05
CA TRP A 78 7.86 1.04 -2.79
C TRP A 78 7.19 2.42 -2.86
N ALA A 79 6.21 2.62 -1.99
CA ALA A 79 5.55 3.90 -1.77
C ALA A 79 6.31 4.72 -0.72
N LYS A 80 6.10 6.04 -0.75
CA LYS A 80 6.58 6.93 0.31
C LYS A 80 5.68 6.74 1.54
N PRO A 81 6.21 6.26 2.68
CA PRO A 81 5.39 5.99 3.85
C PRO A 81 4.88 7.29 4.49
N VAL A 82 3.74 7.20 5.18
CA VAL A 82 3.19 8.30 5.97
C VAL A 82 3.98 8.45 7.27
N PRO A 83 4.42 9.68 7.63
CA PRO A 83 5.23 9.89 8.81
C PRO A 83 4.39 9.71 10.09
N VAL A 84 4.96 8.99 11.05
CA VAL A 84 4.39 8.74 12.37
C VAL A 84 5.45 9.08 13.43
N ASP A 85 5.09 9.94 14.38
CA ASP A 85 5.93 10.32 15.53
C ASP A 85 5.44 9.61 16.80
N ALA A 86 6.15 8.55 17.17
CA ALA A 86 5.81 7.72 18.33
C ALA A 86 5.85 8.52 19.65
N SER A 87 6.64 9.60 19.74
CA SER A 87 6.75 10.42 20.95
C SER A 87 5.48 11.23 21.25
N ARG A 88 4.63 11.44 20.23
CA ARG A 88 3.36 12.18 20.33
C ARG A 88 2.16 11.28 20.63
N LEU A 89 2.33 9.97 20.53
CA LEU A 89 1.27 9.01 20.82
C LEU A 89 1.01 8.97 22.32
N ARG A 90 -0.27 8.90 22.72
CA ARG A 90 -0.67 8.81 24.14
C ARG A 90 -0.01 7.63 24.87
N ASN A 91 0.12 6.50 24.19
CA ASN A 91 0.88 5.35 24.62
C ASN A 91 1.81 4.92 23.47
N PRO A 92 3.12 5.23 23.50
CA PRO A 92 4.01 5.02 22.36
C PRO A 92 4.07 3.58 21.84
N ARG A 93 4.18 2.59 22.74
CA ARG A 93 4.30 1.17 22.33
C ARG A 93 3.00 0.64 21.74
N GLN A 94 1.91 0.75 22.52
CA GLN A 94 0.60 0.27 22.06
C GLN A 94 0.11 1.05 20.84
N GLY A 95 0.37 2.36 20.82
CA GLY A 95 -0.03 3.21 19.72
C GLY A 95 0.73 2.87 18.44
N MET A 96 2.04 2.63 18.51
CA MET A 96 2.81 2.21 17.35
C MET A 96 2.34 0.85 16.82
N MET A 97 2.04 -0.11 17.71
CA MET A 97 1.47 -1.41 17.33
C MET A 97 0.13 -1.25 16.59
N LEU A 98 -0.78 -0.42 17.11
CA LEU A 98 -2.09 -0.15 16.49
C LEU A 98 -1.95 0.56 15.15
N VAL A 99 -1.08 1.56 15.06
CA VAL A 99 -0.78 2.25 13.80
C VAL A 99 -0.22 1.28 12.79
N ALA A 100 0.76 0.45 13.16
CA ALA A 100 1.35 -0.56 12.27
C ALA A 100 0.32 -1.58 11.77
N ALA A 101 -0.61 -2.02 12.62
CA ALA A 101 -1.67 -2.94 12.20
C ALA A 101 -2.73 -2.29 11.29
N ALA A 102 -2.92 -0.97 11.36
CA ALA A 102 -4.00 -0.27 10.65
C ALA A 102 -3.92 -0.40 9.12
N GLY A 103 -2.72 -0.33 8.54
CA GLY A 103 -2.51 -0.51 7.11
C GLY A 103 -2.92 -1.91 6.64
N PRO A 104 -2.29 -3.00 7.13
CA PRO A 104 -2.64 -4.37 6.78
C PRO A 104 -4.12 -4.72 7.01
N LEU A 105 -4.69 -4.27 8.14
CA LEU A 105 -6.12 -4.48 8.43
C LEU A 105 -7.01 -3.81 7.38
N THR A 106 -6.65 -2.60 6.94
CA THR A 106 -7.37 -1.88 5.88
C THR A 106 -7.32 -2.67 4.57
N ASN A 107 -6.17 -3.22 4.19
CA ASN A 107 -6.10 -4.05 2.99
C ASN A 107 -6.92 -5.34 3.10
N ILE A 108 -6.92 -6.01 4.27
CA ILE A 108 -7.77 -7.20 4.48
C ILE A 108 -9.25 -6.84 4.30
N LEU A 109 -9.71 -5.73 4.88
CA LEU A 109 -11.09 -5.27 4.74
C LEU A 109 -11.44 -4.91 3.29
N LEU A 110 -10.52 -4.27 2.56
CA LEU A 110 -10.70 -3.96 1.14
C LEU A 110 -10.76 -5.23 0.28
N ALA A 111 -9.87 -6.20 0.52
CA ALA A 111 -9.91 -7.48 -0.18
C ALA A 111 -11.23 -8.21 0.09
N TRP A 112 -11.69 -8.24 1.33
CA TRP A 112 -12.97 -8.84 1.69
C TRP A 112 -14.14 -8.16 0.98
N ALA A 113 -14.19 -6.83 0.98
CA ALA A 113 -15.23 -6.07 0.27
C ALA A 113 -15.21 -6.36 -1.24
N LEU A 114 -14.03 -6.40 -1.86
CA LEU A 114 -13.89 -6.75 -3.28
C LEU A 114 -14.32 -8.18 -3.58
N ILE A 115 -14.07 -9.14 -2.69
CA ILE A 115 -14.58 -10.52 -2.82
C ILE A 115 -16.11 -10.55 -2.83
N GLN A 116 -16.76 -9.79 -1.93
CA GLN A 116 -18.22 -9.70 -1.91
C GLN A 116 -18.74 -9.12 -3.22
N ILE A 117 -18.11 -8.06 -3.74
CA ILE A 117 -18.48 -7.45 -5.03
C ILE A 117 -18.27 -8.44 -6.18
N HIS A 118 -17.18 -9.22 -6.15
CA HIS A 118 -16.84 -10.19 -7.19
C HIS A 118 -17.78 -11.40 -7.23
N ALA A 119 -18.36 -11.78 -6.09
CA ALA A 119 -19.26 -12.91 -5.96
C ALA A 119 -20.68 -12.64 -6.50
N TRP A 120 -21.05 -11.36 -6.69
CA TRP A 120 -22.29 -10.97 -7.36
C TRP A 120 -22.12 -11.14 -8.88
N PRO A 121 -23.22 -11.30 -9.66
CA PRO A 121 -23.14 -11.51 -11.10
C PRO A 121 -22.15 -10.54 -11.74
N PRO A 122 -21.14 -11.05 -12.48
CA PRO A 122 -19.97 -10.26 -12.81
C PRO A 122 -20.41 -9.04 -13.63
N LEU A 123 -20.04 -7.85 -13.13
CA LEU A 123 -20.06 -6.63 -13.93
C LEU A 123 -19.08 -6.86 -15.09
N SER A 124 -19.61 -7.30 -16.23
CA SER A 124 -18.83 -7.66 -17.41
C SER A 124 -17.90 -6.49 -17.77
N GLY A 125 -16.59 -6.71 -17.70
CA GLY A 125 -15.55 -5.70 -17.93
C GLY A 125 -14.63 -5.43 -16.74
N PHE A 126 -15.11 -5.50 -15.49
CA PHE A 126 -14.32 -5.15 -14.30
C PHE A 126 -13.78 -6.33 -13.50
N SER A 127 -14.21 -7.55 -13.84
CA SER A 127 -13.83 -8.78 -13.12
C SER A 127 -12.31 -8.94 -12.94
N HIS A 128 -11.53 -8.65 -13.98
CA HIS A 128 -10.06 -8.72 -13.92
C HIS A 128 -9.46 -7.67 -12.97
N ILE A 129 -9.96 -6.43 -12.99
CA ILE A 129 -9.50 -5.36 -12.09
C ILE A 129 -9.78 -5.72 -10.64
N ILE A 130 -10.99 -6.23 -10.37
CA ILE A 130 -11.39 -6.67 -9.03
C ILE A 130 -10.51 -7.82 -8.57
N GLY A 131 -10.25 -8.82 -9.41
CA GLY A 131 -9.34 -9.93 -9.11
C GLY A 131 -7.93 -9.47 -8.74
N TRP A 132 -7.34 -8.56 -9.54
CA TRP A 132 -6.05 -7.95 -9.20
C TRP A 132 -6.12 -7.13 -7.92
N GLY A 133 -7.20 -6.38 -7.69
CA GLY A 133 -7.41 -5.62 -6.47
C GLY A 133 -7.44 -6.49 -5.22
N ILE A 134 -8.13 -7.63 -5.27
CA ILE A 134 -8.15 -8.62 -4.18
C ILE A 134 -6.73 -9.13 -3.93
N LEU A 135 -6.04 -9.59 -4.98
CA LEU A 135 -4.69 -10.14 -4.87
C LEU A 135 -3.71 -9.14 -4.25
N PHE A 136 -3.66 -7.91 -4.76
CA PHE A 136 -2.70 -6.92 -4.27
C PHE A 136 -2.99 -6.44 -2.84
N ASN A 137 -4.26 -6.31 -2.45
CA ASN A 137 -4.60 -6.03 -1.06
C ASN A 137 -4.14 -7.15 -0.14
N LEU A 138 -4.40 -8.42 -0.48
CA LEU A 138 -3.94 -9.56 0.33
C LEU A 138 -2.42 -9.65 0.37
N MET A 139 -1.73 -9.43 -0.76
CA MET A 139 -0.27 -9.39 -0.81
C MET A 139 0.27 -8.29 0.10
N LEU A 140 -0.21 -7.04 -0.03
CA LEU A 140 0.22 -5.92 0.82
C LEU A 140 -0.01 -6.21 2.30
N ALA A 141 -1.14 -6.81 2.67
CA ALA A 141 -1.42 -7.19 4.06
C ALA A 141 -0.41 -8.24 4.57
N VAL A 142 -0.25 -9.34 3.83
CA VAL A 142 0.64 -10.44 4.23
C VAL A 142 2.09 -9.98 4.30
N PHE A 143 2.59 -9.28 3.28
CA PHE A 143 3.96 -8.78 3.28
C PHE A 143 4.20 -7.79 4.41
N ASN A 144 3.31 -6.82 4.62
CA ASN A 144 3.51 -5.85 5.70
C ASN A 144 3.33 -6.44 7.10
N MET A 145 2.74 -7.63 7.26
CA MET A 145 2.67 -8.33 8.55
C MET A 145 3.92 -9.16 8.88
N ILE A 146 4.87 -9.31 7.95
CA ILE A 146 6.13 -10.02 8.22
C ILE A 146 6.95 -9.20 9.23
N PRO A 147 7.47 -9.79 10.33
CA PRO A 147 8.18 -9.08 11.39
C PRO A 147 9.63 -8.77 11.01
N ILE A 148 9.85 -8.10 9.87
CA ILE A 148 11.17 -7.72 9.34
C ILE A 148 11.15 -6.23 8.97
N PRO A 149 11.99 -5.37 9.57
CA PRO A 149 12.11 -3.98 9.14
C PRO A 149 12.45 -3.88 7.64
N PRO A 150 11.88 -2.94 6.88
CA PRO A 150 11.06 -1.80 7.32
C PRO A 150 9.53 -2.06 7.40
N LEU A 151 9.08 -3.31 7.27
CA LEU A 151 7.67 -3.69 7.20
C LEU A 151 6.92 -3.42 8.51
N ASP A 152 5.61 -3.18 8.43
CA ASP A 152 4.79 -2.80 9.59
C ASP A 152 4.84 -3.81 10.74
N GLY A 153 4.87 -5.10 10.42
CA GLY A 153 4.89 -6.21 11.37
C GLY A 153 6.08 -6.14 12.32
N SER A 154 7.19 -5.54 11.89
CA SER A 154 8.36 -5.33 12.78
C SER A 154 8.05 -4.40 13.96
N ARG A 155 7.09 -3.48 13.79
CA ARG A 155 6.66 -2.53 14.83
C ARG A 155 5.52 -3.06 15.70
N VAL A 156 4.90 -4.17 15.29
CA VAL A 156 3.87 -4.86 16.08
C VAL A 156 4.51 -5.70 17.19
N VAL A 157 5.72 -6.23 16.94
CA VAL A 157 6.42 -7.16 17.84
C VAL A 157 7.48 -6.45 18.73
N ALA A 158 7.80 -5.18 18.44
CA ALA A 158 8.80 -4.37 19.15
C ALA A 158 8.24 -3.67 20.40
#